data_AF-A0A959GGX8-F1
#
_entry.id   AF-A0A959GGX8-F1
#
_cell.length_a   1.000
_cell.length_b   1.000
_cell.length_c   1.000
_cell.angle_alpha   90.00
_cell.angle_beta   90.00
_cell.angle_gamma   90.00
#
_symmetry.space_group_name_H-M   'P 1'
#
loop_
_entity.id
_entity.type
_entity.pdbx_description
1 polymer ?
#
loop_
_entity_poly.entity_id
_entity_poly.type
_entity_poly.pdbx_seq_one_letter_code
_entity_poly.pdbx_strand_id
1 'polypeptide(L)'
;MKTFTFSFFSFLLLSVTLIFSACKKDNQAKANPDEIPYPECDDDVTIDDAIIMRFEYTNFEGQEPTVTISPDKTDARVKYDSAQYTPTREGNKMVIRIPNIKLSDRDHNYIAKCVTIEEFDATRPASDRWFEQTEFKNQREFAETKIATMLCLDVSSSLGEDREKVKQNAIDFAEQIFTNTNNESYVGLVLFADEVITYPFTNNLTDIEAAINS
;
A
#
# COMPACT_ATOMS: atom_id res chain seq x y z
N MET A 1 -85.49 26.66 -40.02
CA MET A 1 -84.60 27.75 -40.53
C MET A 1 -83.44 27.85 -39.55
N LYS A 2 -82.26 27.37 -39.94
CA LYS A 2 -80.98 28.12 -40.07
C LYS A 2 -80.53 28.74 -38.72
N THR A 3 -79.39 28.41 -38.12
CA THR A 3 -78.09 28.11 -38.73
C THR A 3 -77.15 27.44 -37.71
N PHE A 4 -76.35 26.50 -38.22
CA PHE A 4 -75.14 25.95 -37.61
C PHE A 4 -74.08 27.04 -37.41
N THR A 5 -73.33 26.97 -36.31
CA THR A 5 -71.90 27.32 -36.28
C THR A 5 -71.15 26.46 -35.26
N PHE A 6 -70.28 25.62 -35.81
CA PHE A 6 -69.11 25.00 -35.18
C PHE A 6 -68.18 26.08 -34.63
N SER A 7 -67.55 25.87 -33.47
CA SER A 7 -66.13 26.26 -33.30
C SER A 7 -65.46 25.56 -32.11
N PHE A 8 -64.55 24.67 -32.45
CA PHE A 8 -63.30 24.32 -31.80
C PHE A 8 -63.29 23.94 -30.30
N PHE A 9 -63.28 22.60 -30.12
CA PHE A 9 -62.44 21.88 -29.16
C PHE A 9 -61.09 22.60 -28.95
N SER A 10 -60.87 23.14 -27.76
CA SER A 10 -59.52 23.46 -27.30
C SER A 10 -59.06 22.29 -26.43
N PHE A 11 -58.43 21.31 -27.08
CA PHE A 11 -57.60 20.31 -26.40
C PHE A 11 -56.51 21.10 -25.66
N LEU A 12 -56.58 21.14 -24.33
CA LEU A 12 -55.45 21.56 -23.52
C LEU A 12 -54.40 20.44 -23.63
N LEU A 13 -53.60 20.50 -24.69
CA LEU A 13 -52.41 19.68 -24.86
C LEU A 13 -51.46 20.07 -23.73
N LEU A 14 -51.43 19.23 -22.70
CA LEU A 14 -50.38 19.19 -21.70
C LEU A 14 -49.08 18.83 -22.43
N SER A 15 -48.40 19.82 -23.00
CA SER A 15 -47.06 19.65 -23.52
C SER A 15 -46.11 19.58 -22.33
N VAL A 16 -45.96 18.39 -21.75
CA VAL A 16 -44.77 18.05 -20.99
C VAL A 16 -43.64 18.02 -22.00
N THR A 17 -42.93 19.14 -22.12
CA THR A 17 -41.65 19.19 -22.81
C THR A 17 -40.66 18.39 -21.99
N LEU A 18 -40.52 17.10 -22.31
CA LEU A 18 -39.34 16.33 -21.97
C LEU A 18 -38.18 16.98 -22.72
N ILE A 19 -37.47 17.88 -22.05
CA ILE A 19 -36.18 18.36 -22.52
C ILE A 19 -35.24 17.17 -22.38
N PHE A 20 -35.12 16.38 -23.44
CA PHE A 20 -33.92 15.58 -23.65
C PHE A 20 -32.79 16.57 -23.91
N SER A 21 -32.13 16.98 -22.83
CA SER A 21 -30.75 17.44 -22.94
C SER A 21 -30.00 16.24 -23.50
N ALA A 22 -29.76 16.25 -24.81
CA ALA A 22 -28.72 15.43 -25.39
C ALA A 22 -27.45 15.81 -24.64
N CYS A 23 -26.99 14.95 -23.74
CA CYS A 23 -25.65 15.05 -23.19
C CYS A 23 -24.72 15.11 -24.39
N LYS A 24 -24.28 16.32 -24.70
CA LYS A 24 -23.09 16.55 -25.49
C LYS A 24 -22.07 15.61 -24.86
N LYS A 25 -21.43 14.79 -25.68
CA LYS A 25 -20.29 13.98 -25.28
C LYS A 25 -19.15 14.97 -25.00
N ASP A 26 -19.33 15.78 -23.97
CA ASP A 26 -18.33 16.70 -23.47
C ASP A 26 -17.34 15.79 -22.80
N ASN A 27 -16.18 15.73 -23.45
CA ASN A 27 -14.95 15.08 -23.04
C ASN A 27 -15.10 14.27 -21.75
N GLN A 28 -15.04 12.94 -21.87
CA GLN A 28 -14.59 12.12 -20.74
C GLN A 28 -13.39 12.86 -20.16
N ALA A 29 -13.59 13.50 -19.01
CA ALA A 29 -12.54 14.19 -18.32
C ALA A 29 -11.61 13.06 -17.90
N LYS A 30 -10.63 12.77 -18.76
CA LYS A 30 -9.54 11.86 -18.45
C LYS A 30 -9.02 12.36 -17.12
N ALA A 31 -9.26 11.60 -16.06
CA ALA A 31 -8.65 11.86 -14.78
C ALA A 31 -7.17 12.10 -15.06
N ASN A 32 -6.58 13.14 -14.49
CA ASN A 32 -5.13 13.21 -14.51
C ASN A 32 -4.69 12.08 -13.58
N PRO A 33 -4.14 10.95 -14.10
CA PRO A 33 -3.67 9.90 -13.23
C PRO A 33 -2.49 10.39 -12.37
N ASP A 34 -1.96 11.58 -12.63
CA ASP A 34 -0.91 12.23 -11.87
C ASP A 34 -1.44 13.23 -10.84
N GLU A 35 -2.76 13.36 -10.65
CA GLU A 35 -3.29 14.15 -9.54
C GLU A 35 -2.91 13.46 -8.22
N ILE A 36 -2.07 14.15 -7.45
CA ILE A 36 -1.64 13.74 -6.12
C ILE A 36 -2.67 14.27 -5.14
N PRO A 37 -3.36 13.39 -4.42
CA PRO A 37 -4.28 13.85 -3.40
C PRO A 37 -3.55 14.50 -2.24
N TYR A 38 -4.20 15.45 -1.58
CA TYR A 38 -3.60 16.16 -0.46
C TYR A 38 -3.60 15.25 0.77
N PRO A 39 -2.43 14.82 1.28
CA PRO A 39 -2.40 13.95 2.45
C PRO A 39 -2.85 14.76 3.68
N GLU A 40 -3.99 14.39 4.29
CA GLU A 40 -4.40 14.92 5.60
C GLU A 40 -3.55 14.28 6.72
N CYS A 41 -2.26 14.62 6.74
CA CYS A 41 -1.30 14.18 7.76
C CYS A 41 -0.89 15.35 8.68
N ASP A 42 -0.17 15.04 9.77
CA ASP A 42 0.41 16.08 10.66
C ASP A 42 1.17 17.14 9.85
N ASP A 43 1.17 18.38 10.35
CA ASP A 43 1.61 19.62 9.67
C ASP A 43 3.03 19.61 9.03
N ASP A 44 3.82 18.57 9.30
CA ASP A 44 5.20 18.39 8.81
C ASP A 44 5.30 17.59 7.50
N VAL A 45 4.20 17.01 6.99
CA VAL A 45 4.19 16.21 5.74
C VAL A 45 3.57 17.03 4.62
N THR A 46 4.35 17.33 3.59
CA THR A 46 3.88 18.09 2.42
C THR A 46 3.49 17.17 1.26
N ILE A 47 2.85 17.72 0.24
CA ILE A 47 2.55 16.98 -1.00
C ILE A 47 3.81 16.44 -1.69
N ASP A 48 4.96 17.09 -1.50
CA ASP A 48 6.23 16.69 -2.07
C ASP A 48 6.82 15.44 -1.36
N ASP A 49 6.38 15.19 -0.12
CA ASP A 49 6.77 14.02 0.67
C ASP A 49 5.85 12.81 0.42
N ALA A 50 4.76 12.98 -0.34
CA ALA A 50 3.79 11.93 -0.57
C ALA A 50 4.38 10.79 -1.42
N ILE A 51 4.19 9.55 -0.93
CA ILE A 51 4.49 8.32 -1.67
C ILE A 51 3.17 7.65 -1.99
N ILE A 52 2.85 7.52 -3.29
CA ILE A 52 1.52 7.10 -3.75
C ILE A 52 1.56 5.64 -4.20
N MET A 53 0.65 4.85 -3.65
CA MET A 53 0.36 3.50 -4.11
C MET A 53 -1.06 3.45 -4.67
N ARG A 54 -1.24 2.98 -5.90
CA ARG A 54 -2.56 2.88 -6.55
C ARG A 54 -2.92 1.44 -6.80
N PHE A 55 -4.17 1.09 -6.50
CA PHE A 55 -4.72 -0.22 -6.79
C PHE A 55 -6.17 -0.09 -7.24
N GLU A 56 -6.60 -1.04 -8.07
CA GLU A 56 -7.97 -1.20 -8.51
C GLU A 56 -8.64 -2.27 -7.64
N TYR A 57 -9.80 -1.95 -7.09
CA TYR A 57 -10.65 -2.89 -6.36
C TYR A 57 -11.88 -3.21 -7.22
N THR A 58 -12.18 -4.50 -7.37
CA THR A 58 -13.40 -4.96 -8.04
C THR A 58 -14.20 -5.85 -7.12
N ASN A 59 -15.50 -5.59 -7.06
CA ASN A 59 -16.50 -6.42 -6.37
C ASN A 59 -17.86 -6.30 -7.07
N PHE A 60 -17.84 -6.29 -8.41
CA PHE A 60 -18.99 -5.93 -9.25
C PHE A 60 -20.22 -6.82 -9.07
N GLU A 61 -20.03 -8.10 -8.73
CA GLU A 61 -21.11 -9.08 -8.63
C GLU A 61 -21.31 -9.64 -7.22
N GLY A 62 -20.57 -9.11 -6.23
CA GLY A 62 -20.57 -9.64 -4.86
C GLY A 62 -19.95 -11.04 -4.73
N GLN A 63 -19.35 -11.55 -5.80
CA GLN A 63 -18.62 -12.81 -5.85
C GLN A 63 -17.22 -12.55 -6.44
N GLU A 64 -16.21 -13.17 -5.85
CA GLU A 64 -14.79 -13.08 -6.25
C GLU A 64 -14.24 -11.64 -6.33
N PRO A 65 -14.18 -10.91 -5.21
CA PRO A 65 -13.52 -9.62 -5.20
C PRO A 65 -12.05 -9.77 -5.56
N THR A 66 -11.48 -8.77 -6.24
CA THR A 66 -10.04 -8.74 -6.53
C THR A 66 -9.47 -7.35 -6.29
N VAL A 67 -8.20 -7.31 -5.89
CA VAL A 67 -7.41 -6.10 -5.76
C VAL A 67 -6.18 -6.24 -6.64
N THR A 68 -5.92 -5.26 -7.49
CA THR A 68 -4.75 -5.24 -8.38
C THR A 68 -4.02 -3.91 -8.25
N ILE A 69 -2.77 -3.93 -7.81
CA ILE A 69 -1.88 -2.76 -7.81
C ILE A 69 -1.65 -2.34 -9.26
N SER A 70 -1.75 -1.05 -9.55
CA SER A 70 -1.44 -0.43 -10.85
C SER A 70 0.03 0.01 -10.85
N PRO A 71 0.97 -0.75 -11.43
CA PRO A 71 2.40 -0.46 -11.30
C PRO A 71 2.80 0.83 -12.02
N ASP A 72 2.13 1.14 -13.14
CA ASP A 72 2.33 2.34 -13.95
C ASP A 72 1.88 3.63 -13.25
N LYS A 73 1.03 3.51 -12.24
CA LYS A 73 0.51 4.66 -11.46
C LYS A 73 0.95 4.62 -10.00
N THR A 74 1.82 3.70 -9.63
CA THR A 74 2.38 3.57 -8.28
C THR A 74 3.80 4.13 -8.28
N ASP A 75 4.15 4.86 -7.22
CA ASP A 75 5.48 5.43 -7.06
C ASP A 75 6.56 4.32 -7.09
N ALA A 76 7.64 4.57 -7.82
CA ALA A 76 8.73 3.60 -8.01
C ALA A 76 9.42 3.18 -6.70
N ARG A 77 9.28 3.98 -5.63
CA ARG A 77 9.80 3.70 -4.28
C ARG A 77 9.00 2.63 -3.54
N VAL A 78 7.77 2.35 -3.95
CA VAL A 78 6.93 1.31 -3.35
C VAL A 78 7.34 -0.06 -3.90
N LYS A 79 7.75 -0.96 -3.02
CA LYS A 79 8.06 -2.36 -3.35
C LYS A 79 7.01 -3.28 -2.74
N TYR A 80 6.62 -4.29 -3.51
CA TYR A 80 5.62 -5.28 -3.15
C TYR A 80 5.94 -6.62 -3.84
N ASP A 81 5.52 -7.73 -3.22
CA ASP A 81 5.84 -9.08 -3.71
C ASP A 81 4.89 -9.54 -4.84
N SER A 82 3.63 -9.09 -4.78
CA SER A 82 2.58 -9.41 -5.77
C SER A 82 1.82 -8.15 -6.16
N ALA A 83 1.35 -8.09 -7.41
CA ALA A 83 0.43 -7.05 -7.85
C ALA A 83 -1.03 -7.42 -7.60
N GLN A 84 -1.36 -8.70 -7.38
CA GLN A 84 -2.73 -9.18 -7.30
C GLN A 84 -3.04 -9.86 -5.96
N TYR A 85 -4.20 -9.55 -5.40
CA TYR A 85 -4.67 -10.05 -4.10
C TYR A 85 -6.16 -10.37 -4.16
N THR A 86 -6.57 -11.38 -3.39
CA THR A 86 -7.97 -11.75 -3.20
C THR A 86 -8.44 -11.27 -1.83
N PRO A 87 -9.34 -10.27 -1.76
CA PRO A 87 -9.95 -9.85 -0.51
C PRO A 87 -10.74 -11.00 0.13
N THR A 88 -10.77 -11.00 1.46
CA THR A 88 -11.47 -12.02 2.24
C THR A 88 -12.64 -11.40 2.99
N ARG A 89 -13.70 -12.19 3.21
CA ARG A 89 -14.84 -11.74 4.00
C ARG A 89 -14.63 -12.10 5.46
N GLU A 90 -14.53 -11.10 6.33
CA GLU A 90 -14.41 -11.27 7.78
C GLU A 90 -15.62 -10.62 8.47
N GLY A 91 -16.61 -11.44 8.86
CA GLY A 91 -17.87 -10.96 9.42
C GLY A 91 -18.67 -10.13 8.41
N ASN A 92 -18.90 -8.85 8.72
CA ASN A 92 -19.59 -7.89 7.87
C ASN A 92 -18.64 -6.99 7.05
N LYS A 93 -17.34 -7.32 7.01
CA LYS A 93 -16.31 -6.50 6.33
C LYS A 93 -15.66 -7.29 5.19
N MET A 94 -15.26 -6.55 4.17
CA MET A 94 -14.28 -7.00 3.19
C MET A 94 -12.89 -6.58 3.67
N VAL A 95 -11.98 -7.54 3.77
CA VAL A 95 -10.63 -7.32 4.28
C VAL A 95 -9.63 -7.56 3.16
N ILE A 96 -8.89 -6.51 2.85
CA ILE A 96 -7.79 -6.53 1.89
C ILE A 96 -6.50 -6.61 2.70
N ARG A 97 -5.66 -7.61 2.42
CA ARG A 97 -4.35 -7.77 3.07
C ARG A 97 -3.28 -7.72 1.99
N ILE A 98 -2.46 -6.67 2.02
CA ILE A 98 -1.31 -6.50 1.14
C ILE A 98 -0.06 -6.60 2.03
N PRO A 99 0.59 -7.78 2.09
CA PRO A 99 1.77 -7.97 2.92
C PRO A 99 3.01 -7.30 2.29
N ASN A 100 4.03 -7.10 3.13
CA ASN A 100 5.40 -6.78 2.71
C ASN A 100 5.53 -5.53 1.82
N ILE A 101 4.71 -4.50 2.03
CA ILE A 101 4.95 -3.19 1.43
C ILE A 101 6.23 -2.60 2.03
N LYS A 102 7.19 -2.26 1.17
CA LYS A 102 8.44 -1.59 1.55
C LYS A 102 8.55 -0.27 0.82
N LEU A 103 9.10 0.73 1.48
CA LEU A 103 9.36 2.04 0.92
C LEU A 103 10.88 2.25 0.86
N SER A 104 11.46 2.17 -0.34
CA SER A 104 12.90 2.33 -0.51
C SER A 104 13.26 2.80 -1.92
N ASP A 105 14.33 3.59 -2.03
CA ASP A 105 15.00 3.87 -3.29
C ASP A 105 16.43 3.25 -3.30
N ARG A 106 17.35 3.76 -4.11
CA ARG A 106 18.73 3.24 -4.16
C ARG A 106 19.56 3.66 -2.95
N ASP A 107 19.22 4.79 -2.35
CA ASP A 107 20.07 5.53 -1.42
C ASP A 107 19.43 5.62 -0.02
N HIS A 108 18.12 5.45 0.11
CA HIS A 108 17.35 5.67 1.34
C HIS A 108 16.24 4.62 1.54
N ASN A 109 16.00 4.33 2.83
CA ASN A 109 14.78 3.68 3.30
C ASN A 109 13.86 4.76 3.90
N TYR A 110 12.54 4.60 3.70
CA TYR A 110 11.55 5.55 4.18
C TYR A 110 10.70 4.95 5.30
N ILE A 111 10.27 5.81 6.23
CA ILE A 111 9.33 5.47 7.28
C ILE A 111 8.01 6.19 6.97
N ALA A 112 6.91 5.44 6.90
CA ALA A 112 5.58 6.02 6.77
C ALA A 112 5.12 6.58 8.13
N LYS A 113 4.93 7.90 8.21
CA LYS A 113 4.37 8.55 9.41
C LYS A 113 2.85 8.46 9.47
N CYS A 114 2.21 8.45 8.31
CA CYS A 114 0.76 8.43 8.13
C CYS A 114 0.42 7.72 6.82
N VAL A 115 -0.81 7.20 6.71
CA VAL A 115 -1.37 6.67 5.47
C VAL A 115 -2.83 7.11 5.39
N THR A 116 -3.15 7.77 4.29
CA THR A 116 -4.51 8.16 3.89
C THR A 116 -4.97 7.22 2.78
N ILE A 117 -6.23 6.81 2.82
CA ILE A 117 -6.83 5.94 1.80
C ILE A 117 -8.01 6.69 1.19
N GLU A 118 -7.98 6.81 -0.13
CA GLU A 118 -8.99 7.53 -0.87
C GLU A 118 -9.55 6.70 -2.02
N GLU A 119 -10.77 7.02 -2.39
CA GLU A 119 -11.45 6.44 -3.53
C GLU A 119 -11.61 7.46 -4.65
N PHE A 120 -11.49 6.98 -5.89
CA PHE A 120 -11.74 7.79 -7.07
C PHE A 120 -13.21 7.67 -7.50
N ASP A 121 -13.91 8.80 -7.59
CA ASP A 121 -15.25 8.90 -8.18
C ASP A 121 -15.26 9.89 -9.35
N ALA A 122 -15.39 9.35 -10.56
CA ALA A 122 -15.44 10.13 -11.81
C ALA A 122 -16.67 11.04 -11.93
N THR A 123 -17.72 10.82 -11.13
CA THR A 123 -18.94 11.63 -11.13
C THR A 123 -18.76 12.95 -10.36
N ARG A 124 -17.71 13.07 -9.54
CA ARG A 124 -17.38 14.27 -8.77
C ARG A 124 -16.67 15.32 -9.63
N PRO A 125 -16.71 16.62 -9.22
CA PRO A 125 -15.92 17.68 -9.83
C PRO A 125 -14.43 17.30 -9.89
N ALA A 126 -13.71 17.74 -10.92
CA ALA A 126 -12.31 17.38 -11.13
C ALA A 126 -11.43 17.63 -9.89
N SER A 127 -11.67 18.72 -9.17
CA SER A 127 -10.94 19.11 -7.96
C SER A 127 -11.23 18.27 -6.71
N ASP A 128 -12.11 17.27 -6.81
CA ASP A 128 -12.66 16.52 -5.67
C ASP A 128 -13.01 15.07 -6.06
N ARG A 129 -12.26 14.49 -7.01
CA ARG A 129 -12.49 13.11 -7.46
C ARG A 129 -11.86 12.07 -6.55
N TRP A 130 -10.77 12.43 -5.91
CA TRP A 130 -10.15 11.65 -4.85
C TRP A 130 -10.67 12.18 -3.53
N PHE A 131 -11.26 11.30 -2.74
CA PHE A 131 -11.82 11.67 -1.45
C PHE A 131 -11.63 10.53 -0.46
N GLU A 132 -11.41 10.90 0.80
CA GLU A 132 -11.25 9.94 1.88
C GLU A 132 -12.58 9.23 2.16
N GLN A 133 -12.51 7.90 2.26
CA GLN A 133 -13.65 7.08 2.60
C GLN A 133 -13.57 6.67 4.07
N THR A 134 -14.53 7.12 4.87
CA THR A 134 -14.62 6.80 6.31
C THR A 134 -14.79 5.30 6.61
N GLU A 135 -15.12 4.50 5.59
CA GLU A 135 -15.26 3.04 5.66
C GLU A 135 -13.90 2.32 5.65
N PHE A 136 -12.86 2.93 5.06
CA PHE A 136 -11.49 2.40 5.12
C PHE A 136 -10.82 2.88 6.40
N LYS A 137 -10.97 2.11 7.47
CA LYS A 137 -10.17 2.32 8.67
C LYS A 137 -8.80 1.70 8.49
N ASN A 138 -7.80 2.54 8.24
CA ASN A 138 -6.43 2.15 8.48
C ASN A 138 -6.30 1.84 9.99
N GLN A 139 -6.03 0.58 10.35
CA GLN A 139 -5.58 0.28 11.70
C GLN A 139 -4.21 0.95 11.81
N ARG A 140 -4.14 2.11 12.48
CA ARG A 140 -2.95 2.97 12.67
C ARG A 140 -1.73 2.29 13.29
N GLU A 141 -1.74 0.98 13.44
CA GLU A 141 -0.58 0.19 13.76
C GLU A 141 0.19 -0.03 12.45
N PHE A 142 1.01 0.96 12.07
CA PHE A 142 2.26 0.61 11.42
C PHE A 142 3.02 -0.24 12.42
N ALA A 143 2.75 -1.54 12.42
CA ALA A 143 3.59 -2.47 13.12
C ALA A 143 4.90 -2.48 12.34
N GLU A 144 5.90 -1.75 12.83
CA GLU A 144 7.28 -2.20 12.67
C GLU A 144 7.26 -3.67 13.08
N THR A 145 7.29 -4.54 12.07
CA THR A 145 7.24 -5.97 12.34
C THR A 145 8.53 -6.27 13.05
N LYS A 146 8.43 -6.72 14.31
CA LYS A 146 9.57 -7.21 15.06
C LYS A 146 10.17 -8.36 14.27
N ILE A 147 11.26 -8.10 13.58
CA ILE A 147 11.85 -9.07 12.67
C ILE A 147 12.63 -10.05 13.55
N ALA A 148 12.33 -11.34 13.41
CA ALA A 148 13.19 -12.40 13.93
C ALA A 148 13.99 -12.97 12.76
N THR A 149 15.29 -12.68 12.70
CA THR A 149 16.17 -13.12 11.61
C THR A 149 17.14 -14.20 12.09
N MET A 150 17.26 -15.29 11.36
CA MET A 150 18.27 -16.33 11.63
C MET A 150 19.45 -16.17 10.66
N LEU A 151 20.64 -15.90 11.17
CA LEU A 151 21.87 -15.85 10.39
C LEU A 151 22.54 -17.22 10.35
N CYS A 152 22.59 -17.84 9.18
CA CYS A 152 23.34 -19.09 8.97
C CYS A 152 24.71 -18.76 8.35
N LEU A 153 25.78 -18.88 9.13
CA LEU A 153 27.13 -18.48 8.77
C LEU A 153 28.04 -19.70 8.59
N ASP A 154 28.67 -19.80 7.42
CA ASP A 154 29.83 -20.66 7.24
C ASP A 154 31.01 -20.04 7.99
N VAL A 155 31.61 -20.80 8.90
CA VAL A 155 32.83 -20.40 9.64
C VAL A 155 33.96 -21.40 9.43
N SER A 156 33.84 -22.24 8.40
CA SER A 156 34.83 -23.27 8.07
C SER A 156 36.17 -22.66 7.65
N SER A 157 37.22 -23.47 7.78
CA SER A 157 38.57 -23.13 7.32
C SER A 157 38.66 -22.88 5.81
N SER A 158 37.67 -23.37 5.04
CA SER A 158 37.60 -23.19 3.58
C SER A 158 37.48 -21.73 3.15
N LEU A 159 36.98 -20.87 4.04
CA LEU A 159 36.86 -19.43 3.83
C LEU A 159 38.19 -18.67 3.90
N GLY A 160 39.25 -19.26 4.46
CA GLY A 160 40.57 -18.63 4.54
C GLY A 160 40.51 -17.21 5.12
N GLU A 161 41.00 -16.23 4.36
CA GLU A 161 41.04 -14.81 4.73
C GLU A 161 39.65 -14.14 4.78
N ASP A 162 38.67 -14.68 4.05
CA ASP A 162 37.31 -14.11 4.03
C ASP A 162 36.51 -14.45 5.28
N ARG A 163 36.98 -15.39 6.10
CA ARG A 163 36.33 -15.77 7.36
C ARG A 163 36.09 -14.57 8.27
N GLU A 164 37.11 -13.73 8.48
CA GLU A 164 36.97 -12.55 9.35
C GLU A 164 36.02 -11.50 8.74
N LYS A 165 35.96 -11.39 7.40
CA LYS A 165 35.00 -10.51 6.73
C LYS A 165 33.57 -11.01 6.89
N VAL A 166 33.34 -12.32 6.77
CA VAL A 166 32.01 -12.93 6.98
C VAL A 166 31.54 -12.69 8.42
N LYS A 167 32.43 -12.87 9.40
CA LYS A 167 32.17 -12.57 10.81
C LYS A 167 31.79 -11.10 11.01
N GLN A 168 32.59 -10.18 10.47
CA GLN A 168 32.31 -8.75 10.59
C GLN A 168 31.00 -8.36 9.92
N ASN A 169 30.73 -8.83 8.71
CA ASN A 169 29.48 -8.55 7.99
C ASN A 169 28.25 -9.04 8.78
N ALA A 170 28.36 -10.16 9.49
CA ALA A 170 27.28 -10.67 10.32
C ALA A 170 27.03 -9.80 11.57
N ILE A 171 28.10 -9.27 12.18
CA ILE A 171 28.02 -8.31 13.29
C ILE A 171 27.37 -7.01 12.80
N ASP A 172 27.86 -6.46 11.69
CA ASP A 172 27.34 -5.22 11.10
C ASP A 172 25.86 -5.36 10.72
N PHE A 173 25.47 -6.51 10.18
CA PHE A 173 24.07 -6.81 9.89
C PHE A 173 23.21 -6.82 11.15
N ALA A 174 23.66 -7.49 12.22
CA ALA A 174 22.91 -7.54 13.48
C ALA A 174 22.79 -6.14 14.11
N GLU A 175 23.86 -5.34 14.10
CA GLU A 175 23.87 -3.96 14.57
C GLU A 175 22.86 -3.09 13.80
N GLN A 176 22.81 -3.22 12.47
CA GLN A 176 21.84 -2.51 11.65
C GLN A 176 20.40 -2.90 11.99
N ILE A 177 20.11 -4.20 12.16
CA ILE A 177 18.77 -4.67 12.54
C ILE A 177 18.37 -4.08 13.90
N PHE A 178 19.24 -4.16 14.90
CA PHE A 178 18.95 -3.65 16.25
C PHE A 178 18.80 -2.13 16.27
N THR A 179 19.66 -1.40 15.57
CA THR A 179 19.60 0.07 15.48
C THR A 179 18.35 0.54 14.74
N ASN A 180 18.03 -0.06 13.60
CA ASN A 180 16.89 0.35 12.77
C ASN A 180 15.54 -0.02 13.39
N THR A 181 15.52 -0.88 14.41
CA THR A 181 14.29 -1.35 15.06
C THR A 181 14.23 -0.97 16.54
N ASN A 182 15.09 -0.06 17.01
CA ASN A 182 15.17 0.36 18.42
C ASN A 182 15.27 -0.83 19.41
N ASN A 183 16.01 -1.89 19.03
CA ASN A 183 16.17 -3.15 19.78
C ASN A 183 14.89 -3.99 19.96
N GLU A 184 13.86 -3.76 19.14
CA GLU A 184 12.62 -4.55 19.17
C GLU A 184 12.67 -5.82 18.30
N SER A 185 13.66 -5.92 17.39
CA SER A 185 13.91 -7.11 16.56
C SER A 185 14.93 -8.05 17.19
N TYR A 186 14.93 -9.31 16.74
CA TYR A 186 15.80 -10.37 17.25
C TYR A 186 16.64 -10.99 16.14
N VAL A 187 17.89 -11.32 16.45
CA VAL A 187 18.79 -12.07 15.58
C VAL A 187 19.18 -13.36 16.29
N GLY A 188 19.02 -14.49 15.60
CA GLY A 188 19.55 -15.79 15.99
C GLY A 188 20.74 -16.15 15.11
N LEU A 189 21.57 -17.08 15.56
CA LEU A 189 22.76 -17.52 14.83
C LEU A 189 22.80 -19.04 14.67
N VAL A 190 23.18 -19.50 13.49
CA VAL A 190 23.63 -20.85 13.21
C VAL A 190 25.02 -20.75 12.60
N LEU A 191 26.03 -21.23 13.33
CA LEU A 191 27.39 -21.37 12.83
C LEU A 191 27.57 -22.79 12.32
N PHE A 192 28.10 -22.95 11.11
CA PHE A 192 28.45 -24.27 10.59
C PHE A 192 29.88 -24.30 10.06
N ALA A 193 30.60 -25.35 10.47
CA ALA A 193 31.89 -25.75 9.95
C ALA A 193 31.95 -27.29 10.00
N ASP A 194 32.84 -27.86 10.81
CA ASP A 194 32.84 -29.31 11.11
C ASP A 194 31.65 -29.71 12.00
N GLU A 195 31.21 -28.79 12.85
CA GLU A 195 30.04 -28.91 13.70
C GLU A 195 29.03 -27.79 13.39
N VAL A 196 27.76 -28.03 13.72
CA VAL A 196 26.70 -27.03 13.62
C VAL A 196 26.33 -26.58 15.03
N ILE A 197 26.50 -25.30 15.32
CA ILE A 197 26.17 -24.69 16.60
C ILE A 197 25.05 -23.69 16.38
N THR A 198 24.01 -23.74 17.22
CA THR A 198 22.86 -22.82 17.14
C THR A 198 22.76 -22.01 18.42
N TYR A 199 22.68 -20.69 18.25
CA TYR A 199 22.47 -19.72 19.30
C TYR A 199 21.03 -19.21 19.25
N PRO A 200 20.37 -19.03 20.40
CA PRO A 200 19.00 -18.53 20.44
C PRO A 200 18.90 -17.11 19.89
N PHE A 201 17.68 -16.71 19.57
CA PHE A 201 17.37 -15.33 19.24
C PHE A 201 17.69 -14.39 20.41
N THR A 202 18.39 -13.30 20.11
CA THR A 202 18.72 -12.23 21.04
C THR A 202 18.54 -10.87 20.37
N ASN A 203 18.32 -9.83 21.16
CA ASN A 203 18.30 -8.43 20.73
C ASN A 203 19.49 -7.64 21.32
N ASN A 204 20.53 -8.36 21.75
CA ASN A 204 21.74 -7.80 22.34
C ASN A 204 22.94 -8.09 21.42
N LEU A 205 23.57 -7.03 20.91
CA LEU A 205 24.72 -7.15 20.00
C LEU A 205 25.89 -7.89 20.65
N THR A 206 26.13 -7.71 21.95
CA THR A 206 27.24 -8.38 22.66
C THR A 206 27.09 -9.90 22.66
N ASP A 207 25.86 -10.42 22.68
CA ASP A 207 25.62 -11.86 22.60
C ASP A 207 25.97 -12.40 21.21
N ILE A 208 25.69 -11.63 20.15
CA ILE A 208 26.04 -11.94 18.76
C ILE A 208 27.57 -11.93 18.57
N GLU A 209 28.24 -10.88 19.05
CA GLU A 209 29.70 -10.76 19.00
C GLU A 209 30.39 -11.92 19.74
N ALA A 210 29.88 -12.29 20.92
CA ALA A 210 30.41 -13.41 21.68
C ALA A 210 30.22 -14.75 20.94
N ALA A 211 29.06 -14.96 20.32
CA ALA A 211 28.77 -16.17 19.54
C ALA A 211 29.66 -16.28 18.30
N ILE A 212 29.87 -15.20 17.55
CA ILE A 212 30.69 -15.19 16.32
C ILE A 212 32.18 -15.38 16.61
N ASN A 213 32.64 -14.95 17.79
CA ASN A 213 34.04 -14.99 18.18
C ASN A 213 34.42 -16.19 19.07
N SER A 214 33.45 -17.02 19.48
CA SER A 214 33.71 -18.30 20.15
C SER A 214 34.29 -19.34 19.19
#